data_AF-A0A6M0GFH9-F1
#
_entry.id   AF-A0A6M0GFH9-F1
#
_cell.length_a   1.000
_cell.length_b   1.000
_cell.length_c   1.000
_cell.angle_alpha   90.00
_cell.angle_beta   90.00
_cell.angle_gamma   90.00
#
_symmetry.space_group_name_H-M   'P 1'
#
loop_
_entity.id
_entity.type
_entity.pdbx_description
1 polymer ?
#
loop_
_entity_poly.entity_id
_entity_poly.type
_entity_poly.pdbx_seq_one_letter_code
_entity_poly.pdbx_strand_id
1 'polypeptide(L)'
;MWLLNPNGINFGLNASLDVRGSFVASTTDEISLGPNGVFSATNPQDSQLLNVQPGVLLDNNRAADYREIKSFADLGVPAGQTLSLQGGVVEVSGSLTAPGGKVEVLGNQVGLLGNAKIDVSAETGGEVILKAEGKISVTGTLLAIHEKTRLHRRSRD
;
A
#
# COMPACT_ATOMS: atom_id res chain seq x y z
N MET A 1 0.48 -1.52 -11.00
CA MET A 1 1.92 -1.86 -11.01
C MET A 1 2.22 -2.66 -9.76
N TRP A 2 3.05 -3.70 -9.89
CA TRP A 2 3.48 -4.57 -8.80
C TRP A 2 5.01 -4.52 -8.70
N LEU A 3 5.54 -4.31 -7.50
CA LEU A 3 6.95 -4.41 -7.17
C LEU A 3 7.12 -5.53 -6.15
N LEU A 4 7.82 -6.59 -6.52
CA LEU A 4 8.09 -7.74 -5.67
C LEU A 4 9.57 -7.83 -5.39
N ASN A 5 9.98 -7.75 -4.12
CA ASN A 5 11.37 -7.96 -3.73
C ASN A 5 11.46 -8.68 -2.37
N PRO A 6 11.71 -10.00 -2.37
CA PRO A 6 11.82 -10.79 -1.14
C PRO A 6 13.03 -10.42 -0.28
N ASN A 7 13.96 -9.61 -0.77
CA ASN A 7 15.10 -9.11 0.01
C ASN A 7 14.77 -7.83 0.80
N GLY A 8 13.54 -7.32 0.69
CA GLY A 8 13.12 -6.06 1.31
C GLY A 8 13.09 -4.89 0.33
N ILE A 9 12.42 -3.81 0.72
CA ILE A 9 12.23 -2.62 -0.11
C ILE A 9 12.51 -1.36 0.72
N ASN A 10 13.32 -0.45 0.19
CA ASN A 10 13.58 0.84 0.80
C ASN A 10 13.21 1.98 -0.17
N PHE A 11 12.18 2.75 0.18
CA PHE A 11 11.85 4.00 -0.49
C PHE A 11 12.52 5.15 0.27
N GLY A 12 13.69 5.59 -0.22
CA GLY A 12 14.42 6.73 0.35
C GLY A 12 13.67 8.05 0.16
N LEU A 13 14.08 9.10 0.88
CA LEU A 13 13.40 10.41 0.95
C LEU A 13 13.01 11.03 -0.41
N ASN A 14 13.81 10.79 -1.46
CA ASN A 14 13.58 11.34 -2.81
C ASN A 14 12.89 10.37 -3.77
N ALA A 15 12.47 9.19 -3.30
CA ALA A 15 11.76 8.24 -4.15
C ALA A 15 10.37 8.80 -4.50
N SER A 16 9.94 8.57 -5.72
CA SER A 16 8.62 8.98 -6.20
C SER A 16 8.03 7.88 -7.08
N LEU A 17 6.70 7.78 -7.07
CA LEU A 17 5.98 6.90 -8.00
C LEU A 17 5.54 7.72 -9.21
N ASP A 18 5.94 7.29 -10.40
CA ASP A 18 5.36 7.73 -11.66
C ASP A 18 4.53 6.59 -12.25
N VAL A 19 3.28 6.51 -11.83
CA VAL A 19 2.34 5.46 -12.22
C VAL A 19 0.97 6.04 -12.56
N ARG A 20 0.29 5.42 -13.53
CA ARG A 20 -1.06 5.82 -13.95
C ARG A 20 -2.19 5.08 -13.22
N GLY A 21 -1.86 4.15 -12.31
CA GLY A 21 -2.83 3.30 -11.64
C GLY A 21 -2.36 2.86 -10.25
N SER A 22 -2.99 1.83 -9.69
CA SER A 22 -2.62 1.27 -8.39
C SER A 22 -1.17 0.79 -8.34
N PHE A 23 -0.57 0.87 -7.16
CA PHE A 23 0.77 0.38 -6.86
C PHE A 23 0.75 -0.57 -5.66
N VAL A 24 1.38 -1.73 -5.83
CA VAL A 24 1.60 -2.68 -4.74
C VAL A 24 3.08 -2.98 -4.63
N ALA A 25 3.66 -2.79 -3.46
CA ALA A 25 5.00 -3.21 -3.11
C ALA A 25 4.93 -4.34 -2.09
N SER A 26 5.57 -5.46 -2.38
CA SER A 26 5.55 -6.62 -1.50
C SER A 26 6.93 -7.28 -1.36
N THR A 27 7.17 -7.89 -0.20
CA THR A 27 8.34 -8.74 0.05
C THR A 27 8.01 -10.22 0.10
N THR A 28 6.82 -10.63 -0.38
CA THR A 28 6.52 -12.07 -0.54
C THR A 28 7.45 -12.69 -1.58
N ASP A 29 7.79 -13.96 -1.43
CA ASP A 29 8.53 -14.69 -2.45
C ASP A 29 7.68 -14.84 -3.72
N GLU A 30 6.37 -15.03 -3.53
CA GLU A 30 5.45 -15.43 -4.58
C GLU A 30 4.07 -14.79 -4.43
N ILE A 31 3.40 -14.62 -5.57
CA ILE A 31 2.02 -14.16 -5.69
C ILE A 31 1.22 -15.27 -6.40
N SER A 32 0.20 -15.82 -5.74
CA SER A 32 -0.71 -16.77 -6.41
C SER A 32 -1.59 -16.03 -7.41
N LEU A 33 -1.67 -16.54 -8.64
CA LEU A 33 -2.44 -15.98 -9.75
C LEU A 33 -3.76 -16.74 -9.99
N GLY A 34 -4.22 -17.51 -9.00
CA GLY A 34 -5.33 -18.44 -9.11
C GLY A 34 -4.88 -19.91 -8.97
N PRO A 35 -5.76 -20.88 -9.26
CA PRO A 35 -5.55 -22.29 -8.90
C PRO A 35 -4.27 -22.92 -9.45
N ASN A 36 -3.78 -22.46 -10.61
CA ASN A 36 -2.67 -23.07 -11.33
C ASN A 36 -1.59 -22.06 -11.76
N GLY A 37 -1.61 -20.84 -11.21
CA GLY A 37 -0.71 -19.77 -11.62
C GLY A 37 0.05 -19.21 -10.44
N VAL A 38 1.35 -18.98 -10.62
CA VAL A 38 2.19 -18.30 -9.64
C VAL A 38 3.09 -17.30 -10.36
N PHE A 39 3.27 -16.14 -9.74
CA PHE A 39 4.38 -15.24 -10.04
C PHE A 39 5.41 -15.38 -8.94
N SER A 40 6.64 -15.80 -9.26
CA SER A 40 7.71 -16.03 -8.30
C SER A 40 8.87 -15.07 -8.54
N ALA A 41 9.25 -14.28 -7.53
CA ALA A 41 10.44 -13.43 -7.60
C ALA A 41 11.74 -14.21 -7.37
N THR A 42 11.66 -15.33 -6.66
CA THR A 42 12.82 -16.19 -6.34
C THR A 42 13.05 -17.27 -7.39
N ASN A 43 12.03 -17.63 -8.19
CA ASN A 43 12.16 -18.55 -9.31
C ASN A 43 11.52 -18.00 -10.62
N PRO A 44 12.15 -17.03 -11.30
CA PRO A 44 11.54 -16.34 -12.44
C PRO A 44 11.30 -17.20 -13.68
N GLN A 45 12.02 -18.33 -13.82
CA GLN A 45 11.93 -19.21 -14.99
C GLN A 45 10.63 -20.02 -15.01
N ASP A 46 10.07 -20.32 -13.84
CA ASP A 46 8.80 -21.02 -13.68
C ASP A 46 7.62 -20.05 -13.46
N SER A 47 7.88 -18.74 -13.50
CA SER A 47 6.90 -17.69 -13.26
C SER A 47 6.05 -17.41 -14.50
N GLN A 48 4.73 -17.36 -14.34
CA GLN A 48 3.83 -16.92 -15.40
C GLN A 48 3.81 -15.39 -15.49
N LEU A 49 3.51 -14.83 -16.68
CA LEU A 49 3.36 -13.39 -16.86
C LEU A 49 2.19 -12.90 -15.98
N LEU A 50 2.40 -11.84 -15.21
CA LEU A 50 1.42 -11.32 -14.26
C LEU A 50 0.17 -10.79 -14.97
N ASN A 51 -0.85 -11.64 -15.11
CA ASN A 51 -2.15 -11.31 -15.70
C ASN A 51 -3.27 -11.73 -14.73
N VAL A 52 -3.44 -10.98 -13.64
CA VAL A 52 -4.40 -11.30 -12.56
C VAL A 52 -5.58 -10.35 -12.51
N GLN A 53 -6.76 -10.91 -12.23
CA GLN A 53 -7.94 -10.18 -11.76
C GLN A 53 -7.79 -9.83 -10.26
N PRO A 54 -8.22 -8.65 -9.80
CA PRO A 54 -7.68 -7.99 -8.59
C PRO A 54 -8.18 -8.53 -7.23
N GLY A 55 -8.73 -9.74 -7.15
CA GLY A 55 -9.56 -10.16 -6.01
C GLY A 55 -9.01 -11.26 -5.09
N VAL A 56 -7.90 -11.93 -5.44
CA VAL A 56 -7.51 -13.21 -4.80
C VAL A 56 -6.05 -13.19 -4.32
N LEU A 57 -5.67 -12.17 -3.54
CA LEU A 57 -4.25 -11.97 -3.18
C LEU A 57 -3.95 -11.95 -1.69
N LEU A 58 -4.91 -12.30 -0.83
CA LEU A 58 -4.72 -12.24 0.62
C LEU A 58 -5.07 -13.54 1.32
N ASP A 59 -4.83 -14.69 0.68
CA ASP A 59 -4.90 -15.97 1.38
C ASP A 59 -3.59 -16.73 1.15
N ASN A 60 -2.82 -16.84 2.22
CA ASN A 60 -1.74 -17.81 2.42
C ASN A 60 -0.40 -17.47 1.75
N ASN A 61 0.52 -16.89 2.53
CA ASN A 61 1.77 -17.59 2.87
C ASN A 61 2.67 -16.74 3.78
N ARG A 62 2.69 -17.11 5.08
CA ARG A 62 3.83 -16.95 5.99
C ARG A 62 4.36 -15.53 6.16
N ALA A 63 3.64 -14.70 6.90
CA ALA A 63 4.14 -13.41 7.42
C ALA A 63 5.50 -13.51 8.16
N ALA A 64 5.92 -14.73 8.55
CA ALA A 64 7.21 -15.01 9.18
C ALA A 64 8.43 -14.96 8.25
N ASP A 65 8.27 -15.13 6.94
CA ASP A 65 9.40 -15.16 5.97
C ASP A 65 9.55 -13.82 5.21
N TYR A 66 8.56 -12.93 5.33
CA TYR A 66 8.60 -11.62 4.69
C TYR A 66 9.64 -10.69 5.32
N ARG A 67 10.24 -9.83 4.49
CA ARG A 67 11.28 -8.87 4.88
C ARG A 67 10.71 -7.48 5.13
N GLU A 68 11.60 -6.54 5.45
CA GLU A 68 11.21 -5.17 5.78
C GLU A 68 10.85 -4.34 4.54
N ILE A 69 9.84 -3.50 4.69
CA ILE A 69 9.62 -2.33 3.84
C ILE A 69 9.82 -1.08 4.70
N LYS A 70 10.74 -0.21 4.29
CA LYS A 70 10.95 1.11 4.90
C LYS A 70 10.62 2.21 3.89
N SER A 71 9.71 3.10 4.26
CA SER A 71 9.35 4.25 3.42
C SER A 71 9.61 5.57 4.14
N PHE A 72 10.62 6.29 3.68
CA PHE A 72 10.89 7.68 4.05
C PHE A 72 10.31 8.67 3.04
N ALA A 73 9.83 8.17 1.91
CA ALA A 73 9.39 8.95 0.77
C ALA A 73 7.94 9.41 0.89
N ASP A 74 7.60 10.43 0.08
CA ASP A 74 6.23 10.79 -0.21
C ASP A 74 5.76 10.01 -1.45
N LEU A 75 5.09 8.88 -1.22
CA LEU A 75 4.56 8.01 -2.25
C LEU A 75 3.08 8.34 -2.52
N GLY A 76 2.75 8.53 -3.79
CA GLY A 76 1.38 8.87 -4.21
C GLY A 76 0.94 8.06 -5.42
N VAL A 77 -0.35 7.74 -5.46
CA VAL A 77 -1.02 7.18 -6.66
C VAL A 77 -2.14 8.11 -7.11
N PRO A 78 -2.60 8.01 -8.38
CA PRO A 78 -3.71 8.79 -8.87
C PRO A 78 -5.01 8.58 -8.07
N ALA A 79 -5.95 9.51 -8.21
CA ALA A 79 -7.22 9.45 -7.50
C ALA A 79 -8.01 8.16 -7.78
N GLY A 80 -8.67 7.61 -6.75
CA GLY A 80 -9.43 6.36 -6.81
C GLY A 80 -8.58 5.09 -6.89
N GLN A 81 -7.24 5.19 -6.89
CA GLN A 81 -6.35 4.03 -6.99
C GLN A 81 -5.90 3.52 -5.62
N THR A 82 -5.27 2.35 -5.60
CA THR A 82 -4.73 1.72 -4.38
C THR A 82 -3.21 1.87 -4.29
N LEU A 83 -2.72 2.22 -3.11
CA LEU A 83 -1.31 2.17 -2.71
C LEU A 83 -1.15 1.17 -1.58
N SER A 84 -0.50 0.03 -1.84
CA SER A 84 -0.39 -1.08 -0.90
C SER A 84 1.07 -1.43 -0.61
N LEU A 85 1.47 -1.44 0.66
CA LEU A 85 2.78 -1.88 1.14
C LEU A 85 2.61 -3.13 2.00
N GLN A 86 3.25 -4.23 1.62
CA GLN A 86 3.05 -5.54 2.23
C GLN A 86 4.40 -6.20 2.58
N GLY A 87 4.71 -6.35 3.86
CA GLY A 87 5.99 -6.93 4.28
C GLY A 87 5.92 -7.63 5.62
N GLY A 88 7.04 -8.16 6.11
CA GLY A 88 7.11 -8.73 7.46
C GLY A 88 7.06 -7.60 8.50
N VAL A 89 7.89 -6.58 8.28
CA VAL A 89 7.88 -5.33 9.03
C VAL A 89 7.67 -4.20 8.03
N VAL A 90 6.70 -3.32 8.26
CA VAL A 90 6.48 -2.14 7.40
C VAL A 90 6.58 -0.87 8.24
N GLU A 91 7.58 -0.06 7.96
CA GLU A 91 7.82 1.22 8.63
C GLU A 91 7.66 2.38 7.66
N VAL A 92 6.81 3.33 8.01
CA VAL A 92 6.53 4.53 7.22
C VAL A 92 6.88 5.75 8.06
N SER A 93 7.70 6.63 7.50
CA SER A 93 8.07 7.93 8.07
C SER A 93 7.77 9.09 7.10
N GLY A 94 7.55 8.81 5.81
CA GLY A 94 7.07 9.78 4.81
C GLY A 94 5.55 9.77 4.64
N SER A 95 5.06 10.24 3.49
CA SER A 95 3.63 10.30 3.19
C SER A 95 3.16 9.19 2.25
N LEU A 96 1.95 8.66 2.48
CA LEU A 96 1.23 7.78 1.56
C LEU A 96 -0.06 8.46 1.11
N THR A 97 -0.21 8.71 -0.19
CA THR A 97 -1.35 9.48 -0.73
C THR A 97 -2.11 8.70 -1.80
N ALA A 98 -3.42 8.54 -1.61
CA ALA A 98 -4.34 7.93 -2.58
C ALA A 98 -5.71 8.64 -2.54
N PRO A 99 -5.86 9.82 -3.17
CA PRO A 99 -7.05 10.65 -3.03
C PRO A 99 -8.32 9.90 -3.47
N GLY A 100 -9.27 9.71 -2.55
CA GLY A 100 -10.51 8.99 -2.84
C GLY A 100 -10.32 7.51 -3.16
N GLY A 101 -9.12 7.00 -2.93
CA GLY A 101 -8.73 5.62 -3.17
C GLY A 101 -8.45 4.91 -1.86
N LYS A 102 -7.45 4.02 -1.89
CA LYS A 102 -7.13 3.15 -0.76
C LYS A 102 -5.64 3.15 -0.45
N VAL A 103 -5.29 3.26 0.83
CA VAL A 103 -3.94 2.96 1.33
C VAL A 103 -3.98 1.73 2.20
N GLU A 104 -3.09 0.77 1.93
CA GLU A 104 -2.95 -0.46 2.71
C GLU A 104 -1.51 -0.59 3.22
N VAL A 105 -1.35 -0.80 4.52
CA VAL A 105 -0.06 -1.11 5.15
C VAL A 105 -0.22 -2.40 5.95
N LEU A 106 0.35 -3.48 5.43
CA LEU A 106 0.11 -4.84 5.88
C LEU A 106 1.41 -5.53 6.30
N GLY A 107 1.42 -6.21 7.44
CA GLY A 107 2.54 -7.07 7.81
C GLY A 107 2.40 -7.84 9.11
N ASN A 108 3.51 -8.37 9.65
CA ASN A 108 3.54 -8.86 11.04
C ASN A 108 3.69 -7.68 12.01
N GLN A 109 4.48 -6.67 11.62
CA GLN A 109 4.62 -5.42 12.35
C GLN A 109 4.42 -4.22 11.43
N VAL A 110 3.63 -3.25 11.89
CA VAL A 110 3.39 -1.98 11.18
C VAL A 110 3.79 -0.83 12.09
N GLY A 111 4.65 0.06 11.58
CA GLY A 111 5.11 1.27 12.25
C GLY A 111 4.81 2.51 11.40
N LEU A 112 3.93 3.38 11.87
CA LEU A 112 3.81 4.75 11.36
C LEU A 112 4.56 5.65 12.35
N LEU A 113 5.70 6.18 11.91
CA LEU A 113 6.71 6.78 12.79
C LEU A 113 6.95 8.24 12.43
N GLY A 114 7.43 9.02 13.39
CA GLY A 114 7.83 10.41 13.17
C GLY A 114 6.68 11.22 12.60
N ASN A 115 6.90 11.86 11.45
CA ASN A 115 5.95 12.71 10.75
C ASN A 115 5.19 11.98 9.63
N ALA A 116 5.05 10.65 9.73
CA ALA A 116 4.31 9.87 8.75
C ALA A 116 2.91 10.45 8.51
N LYS A 117 2.48 10.45 7.25
CA LYS A 117 1.16 10.93 6.86
C LYS A 117 0.47 9.90 5.96
N ILE A 118 -0.79 9.61 6.21
CA ILE A 118 -1.64 8.89 5.25
C ILE A 118 -2.78 9.81 4.86
N ASP A 119 -2.96 10.05 3.57
CA ASP A 119 -3.99 10.93 3.03
C ASP A 119 -4.77 10.24 1.91
N VAL A 120 -6.04 9.95 2.19
CA VAL A 120 -6.98 9.37 1.22
C VAL A 120 -8.16 10.30 0.93
N SER A 121 -8.02 11.57 1.32
CA SER A 121 -9.14 12.49 1.37
C SER A 121 -9.63 12.90 -0.03
N ALA A 122 -10.95 12.85 -0.25
CA ALA A 122 -11.60 13.27 -1.50
C ALA A 122 -13.09 13.59 -1.26
N GLU A 123 -13.82 14.04 -2.29
CA GLU A 123 -15.27 14.24 -2.19
C GLU A 123 -16.03 12.94 -1.91
N THR A 124 -15.54 11.80 -2.43
CA THR A 124 -16.15 10.47 -2.28
C THR A 124 -15.71 9.71 -1.03
N GLY A 125 -14.85 10.31 -0.19
CA GLY A 125 -14.15 9.59 0.88
C GLY A 125 -13.09 8.63 0.34
N GLY A 126 -12.30 8.03 1.23
CA GLY A 126 -11.25 7.07 0.90
C GLY A 126 -11.00 6.11 2.07
N GLU A 127 -10.18 5.09 1.85
CA GLU A 127 -10.00 3.99 2.80
C GLU A 127 -8.54 3.85 3.24
N VAL A 128 -8.32 3.66 4.55
CA VAL A 128 -7.01 3.32 5.12
C VAL A 128 -7.11 1.99 5.84
N ILE A 129 -6.30 1.02 5.43
CA ILE A 129 -6.18 -0.29 6.07
C ILE A 129 -4.78 -0.43 6.66
N LEU A 130 -4.71 -0.57 7.98
CA LEU A 130 -3.50 -0.97 8.69
C LEU A 130 -3.76 -2.35 9.30
N LYS A 131 -3.00 -3.36 8.87
CA LYS A 131 -3.15 -4.73 9.39
C LYS A 131 -1.80 -5.24 9.86
N ALA A 132 -1.73 -5.64 11.12
CA ALA A 132 -0.59 -6.38 11.64
C ALA A 132 -1.05 -7.66 12.34
N GLU A 133 -0.33 -8.76 12.15
CA GLU A 133 -0.53 -9.98 12.95
C GLU A 133 0.00 -9.81 14.38
N GLY A 134 1.14 -9.14 14.53
CA GLY A 134 1.80 -8.92 15.82
C GLY A 134 1.53 -7.54 16.42
N LYS A 135 2.09 -6.47 15.84
CA LYS A 135 2.07 -5.13 16.45
C LYS A 135 1.81 -4.02 15.43
N ILE A 136 0.94 -3.09 15.79
CA ILE A 136 0.83 -1.77 15.14
C ILE A 136 1.36 -0.71 16.12
N SER A 137 2.29 0.14 15.67
CA SER A 137 2.78 1.31 16.41
C SER A 137 2.53 2.57 15.59
N VAL A 138 1.85 3.56 16.16
CA VAL A 138 1.60 4.86 15.52
C VAL A 138 2.13 5.95 16.44
N THR A 139 3.04 6.80 15.95
CA THR A 139 3.69 7.84 16.77
C THR A 139 3.97 9.07 15.92
N GLY A 140 3.47 10.24 16.36
CA GLY A 140 3.65 11.52 15.66
C GLY A 140 2.94 11.64 14.30
N THR A 141 2.16 10.63 13.92
CA THR A 141 1.56 10.47 12.59
C THR A 141 0.25 11.25 12.43
N LEU A 142 0.00 11.73 11.20
CA LEU A 142 -1.31 12.26 10.79
C LEU A 142 -2.04 11.28 9.86
N LEU A 143 -3.27 10.91 10.23
CA LEU A 143 -4.18 10.15 9.37
C LEU A 143 -5.30 11.07 8.91
N ALA A 144 -5.40 11.33 7.60
CA ALA A 144 -6.40 12.19 7.00
C ALA A 144 -7.39 11.36 6.14
N ILE A 145 -8.62 11.26 6.64
CA ILE A 145 -9.74 10.60 5.99
C ILE A 145 -10.92 11.57 6.09
N HIS A 146 -11.26 12.27 5.02
CA HIS A 146 -12.41 13.18 5.02
C HIS A 146 -13.14 13.21 3.69
N GLU A 147 -14.47 13.36 3.76
CA GLU A 147 -15.33 13.74 2.64
C GLU A 147 -15.36 15.27 2.51
N LYS A 148 -14.99 15.83 1.35
CA LYS A 148 -15.18 17.29 1.12
C LYS A 148 -16.65 17.56 0.78
N THR A 149 -17.45 17.93 1.77
CA THR A 149 -18.84 18.36 1.51
C THR A 149 -18.83 19.70 0.76
N ARG A 150 -19.32 19.74 -0.49
CA ARG A 150 -19.59 21.01 -1.20
C ARG A 150 -20.81 21.69 -0.59
N LEU A 151 -20.61 22.80 0.11
CA LEU A 151 -21.69 23.69 0.55
C LEU A 151 -22.34 24.36 -0.68
N HIS A 152 -23.49 23.85 -1.11
CA HIS A 152 -24.32 24.52 -2.12
C HIS A 152 -25.10 25.66 -1.45
N ARG A 153 -24.62 26.90 -1.61
CA ARG A 153 -25.37 28.09 -1.17
C ARG A 153 -26.49 28.34 -2.18
N ARG A 154 -27.72 27.86 -1.90
CA ARG A 154 -28.90 28.31 -2.66
C ARG A 154 -29.14 29.79 -2.33
N SER A 155 -28.91 30.65 -3.31
CA SER A 155 -29.53 31.98 -3.32
C SER A 155 -31.04 31.78 -3.48
N ARG A 156 -31.83 32.38 -2.60
CA ARG A 156 -33.26 32.58 -2.84
C ARG A 156 -33.36 33.93 -3.56
N ASP A 157 -33.85 33.89 -4.79
CA ASP A 157 -34.51 35.03 -5.42
C ASP A 157 -35.97 35.09 -4.94
#